data_AF-A0A1S3VSY9-F1
#
_entry.id   AF-A0A1S3VSY9-F1
#
_cell.length_a   1.000
_cell.length_b   1.000
_cell.length_c   1.000
_cell.angle_alpha   90.00
_cell.angle_beta   90.00
_cell.angle_gamma   90.00
#
_symmetry.space_group_name_H-M   'P 1'
#
loop_
_entity.id
_entity.type
_entity.pdbx_description
1 polymer ?
#
loop_
_entity_poly.entity_id
_entity_poly.type
_entity_poly.pdbx_seq_one_letter_code
_entity_poly.pdbx_strand_id
1 'polypeptide(L)'
;MHRFRGNIWDYDTRPHVMKILGYPLEVTDRIPEITEARNIELGLGLQLCYMHPSKYKFEHPRFCYERLEYIGQKIQDLVMAERLLTKHLDAPGLWLQQRHRGLLMNKYCGRYLRAKLLHRYIIYDEKIQDTYENNRRKRNPATTAVQQALHGLSYLVYGKRDVRRLMFEFFDFEQIQPKEVA
;
A
#
# COMPACT_ATOMS: atom_id res chain seq x y z
N MET A 1 -3.18 20.81 -12.07
CA MET A 1 -3.46 19.73 -11.10
C MET A 1 -4.45 20.17 -10.00
N HIS A 2 -5.51 20.94 -10.32
CA HIS A 2 -6.46 21.40 -9.28
C HIS A 2 -7.45 20.32 -8.81
N ARG A 3 -7.68 19.25 -9.59
CA ARG A 3 -8.70 18.24 -9.31
C ARG A 3 -8.41 17.35 -8.08
N PHE A 4 -7.14 17.14 -7.75
CA PHE A 4 -6.70 16.27 -6.64
C PHE A 4 -6.28 17.05 -5.39
N ARG A 5 -6.63 18.33 -5.30
CA ARG A 5 -6.37 19.17 -4.13
C ARG A 5 -7.65 19.84 -3.70
N GLY A 6 -7.89 19.94 -2.40
CA GLY A 6 -9.07 20.60 -1.87
C GLY A 6 -10.40 19.90 -2.19
N ASN A 7 -10.36 18.59 -2.47
CA ASN A 7 -11.57 17.77 -2.58
C ASN A 7 -11.94 17.15 -1.21
N ILE A 8 -13.12 16.53 -1.10
CA ILE A 8 -13.60 15.93 0.15
C ILE A 8 -12.60 14.90 0.71
N TRP A 9 -11.98 14.10 -0.16
CA TRP A 9 -10.99 13.11 0.25
C TRP A 9 -9.76 13.77 0.90
N ASP A 10 -9.34 14.92 0.40
CA ASP A 10 -8.18 15.69 0.87
C ASP A 10 -8.37 16.27 2.29
N TYR A 11 -9.61 16.66 2.62
CA TYR A 11 -9.99 17.24 3.90
C TYR A 11 -10.40 16.20 4.94
N ASP A 12 -11.20 15.22 4.56
CA ASP A 12 -11.78 14.26 5.51
C ASP A 12 -10.96 12.97 5.55
N THR A 13 -10.81 12.27 4.41
CA THR A 13 -10.20 10.94 4.39
C THR A 13 -8.69 10.94 4.62
N ARG A 14 -7.97 11.87 3.97
CA ARG A 14 -6.50 11.89 3.98
C ARG A 14 -5.92 11.99 5.39
N PRO A 15 -6.36 12.91 6.28
CA PRO A 15 -5.85 12.96 7.65
C PRO A 15 -6.04 11.66 8.42
N HIS A 16 -7.18 10.98 8.25
CA HIS A 16 -7.44 9.69 8.90
C HIS A 16 -6.49 8.60 8.41
N VAL A 17 -6.31 8.48 7.09
CA VAL A 17 -5.39 7.51 6.50
C VAL A 17 -3.95 7.79 6.93
N MET A 18 -3.52 9.06 6.92
CA MET A 18 -2.18 9.45 7.38
C MET A 18 -1.98 9.08 8.84
N LYS A 19 -2.93 9.40 9.71
CA LYS A 19 -2.88 9.04 11.13
C LYS A 19 -2.78 7.54 11.34
N ILE A 20 -3.57 6.75 10.62
CA ILE A 20 -3.56 5.28 10.71
C ILE A 20 -2.20 4.72 10.28
N LEU A 21 -1.63 5.23 9.17
CA LEU A 21 -0.35 4.75 8.63
C LEU A 21 0.88 5.33 9.36
N GLY A 22 0.69 6.25 10.30
CA GLY A 22 1.77 6.91 11.05
C GLY A 22 2.53 7.94 10.22
N TYR A 23 1.84 8.68 9.36
CA TYR A 23 2.42 9.73 8.52
C TYR A 23 2.03 11.15 8.98
N PRO A 24 2.83 12.18 8.64
CA PRO A 24 4.15 12.08 7.99
C PRO A 24 5.20 11.51 8.97
N LEU A 25 6.26 10.90 8.44
CA LEU A 25 7.39 10.46 9.27
C LEU A 25 8.27 11.65 9.67
N GLU A 26 8.80 11.60 10.89
CA GLU A 26 9.82 12.55 11.37
C GLU A 26 11.15 12.26 10.66
N VAL A 27 11.38 12.97 9.55
CA VAL A 27 12.64 12.92 8.80
C VAL A 27 13.18 14.33 8.67
N THR A 28 14.35 14.56 9.26
CA THR A 28 15.06 15.83 9.13
C THR A 28 15.91 15.82 7.87
N ASP A 29 15.38 16.40 6.79
CA ASP A 29 16.21 16.70 5.62
C ASP A 29 17.11 17.90 5.90
N ARG A 30 18.28 17.92 5.25
CA ARG A 30 19.19 19.07 5.33
C ARG A 30 18.61 20.33 4.69
N ILE A 31 17.67 20.16 3.76
CA ILE A 31 17.05 21.20 2.95
C ILE A 31 15.54 21.17 3.23
N PRO A 32 14.95 22.21 3.87
CA PRO A 32 13.53 22.24 4.24
C PRO A 32 12.56 22.04 3.07
N GLU A 33 12.93 22.53 1.89
CA GLU A 33 12.13 22.42 0.66
C GLU A 33 11.92 20.96 0.25
N ILE A 34 12.86 20.06 0.57
CA ILE A 34 12.72 18.62 0.33
C ILE A 34 11.65 18.02 1.24
N THR A 35 11.60 18.45 2.50
CA THR A 35 10.58 18.00 3.46
C THR A 35 9.20 18.46 3.02
N GLU A 36 9.06 19.70 2.56
CA GLU A 36 7.79 20.23 2.03
C GLU A 36 7.36 19.46 0.78
N ALA A 37 8.25 19.30 -0.20
CA ALA A 37 7.97 18.56 -1.43
C ALA A 37 7.53 17.12 -1.11
N ARG A 38 8.21 16.44 -0.19
CA ARG A 38 7.86 15.09 0.26
C ARG A 38 6.45 15.03 0.84
N ASN A 39 6.08 15.97 1.71
CA ASN A 39 4.76 15.98 2.33
C ASN A 39 3.65 16.23 1.29
N ILE A 40 3.91 17.06 0.30
CA ILE A 40 3.00 17.29 -0.84
C ILE A 40 2.84 16.00 -1.67
N GLU A 41 3.95 15.35 -2.01
CA GLU A 41 3.96 14.09 -2.76
C GLU A 41 3.24 12.96 -2.02
N LEU A 42 3.44 12.87 -0.70
CA LEU A 42 2.77 11.92 0.17
C LEU A 42 1.26 12.12 0.15
N GLY A 43 0.78 13.36 0.33
CA GLY A 43 -0.65 13.65 0.36
C GLY A 43 -1.34 13.32 -0.97
N LEU A 44 -0.78 13.79 -2.09
CA LEU A 44 -1.30 13.50 -3.43
C LEU A 44 -1.20 12.00 -3.75
N GLY A 45 -0.07 11.40 -3.43
CA GLY A 45 0.19 10.00 -3.68
C GLY A 45 -0.76 9.08 -2.92
N LEU A 46 -1.09 9.41 -1.67
CA LEU A 46 -2.07 8.65 -0.89
C LEU A 46 -3.44 8.69 -1.57
N GLN A 47 -3.86 9.84 -2.10
CA GLN A 47 -5.12 9.90 -2.86
C GLN A 47 -5.09 8.96 -4.07
N LEU A 48 -3.97 8.94 -4.80
CA LEU A 48 -3.80 8.08 -5.97
C LEU A 48 -3.79 6.59 -5.59
N CYS A 49 -3.19 6.20 -4.46
CA CYS A 49 -3.20 4.82 -3.97
C CYS A 49 -4.61 4.27 -3.77
N TYR A 50 -5.56 5.11 -3.37
CA TYR A 50 -6.95 4.72 -3.15
C TYR A 50 -7.84 4.90 -4.38
N MET A 51 -7.32 5.45 -5.47
CA MET A 51 -8.11 5.75 -6.67
C MET A 51 -8.18 4.55 -7.61
N HIS A 52 -9.35 3.90 -7.65
CA HIS A 52 -9.58 2.75 -8.52
C HIS A 52 -9.62 3.16 -10.00
N PRO A 53 -9.06 2.36 -10.92
CA PRO A 53 -9.07 2.61 -12.36
C PRO A 53 -10.42 3.00 -12.95
N SER A 54 -11.52 2.48 -12.38
CA SER A 54 -12.86 2.82 -12.85
C SER A 54 -13.22 4.30 -12.78
N LYS A 55 -12.65 5.07 -11.84
CA LYS A 55 -13.09 6.45 -11.61
C LYS A 55 -12.65 7.38 -12.75
N TYR A 56 -11.36 7.38 -13.08
CA TYR A 56 -10.76 8.36 -14.01
C TYR A 56 -9.75 7.79 -15.01
N LYS A 57 -9.54 6.46 -15.10
CA LYS A 57 -8.50 5.89 -15.99
C LYS A 57 -8.71 6.27 -17.46
N PHE A 58 -9.96 6.31 -17.91
CA PHE A 58 -10.30 6.68 -19.30
C PHE A 58 -10.10 8.17 -19.59
N GLU A 59 -10.02 9.01 -18.56
CA GLU A 59 -9.67 10.42 -18.72
C GLU A 59 -8.16 10.62 -18.78
N HIS A 60 -7.41 9.96 -17.88
CA HIS A 60 -5.96 9.91 -17.96
C HIS A 60 -5.41 8.68 -17.22
N PRO A 61 -4.48 7.90 -17.83
CA PRO A 61 -3.89 6.71 -17.20
C PRO A 61 -3.06 6.98 -15.93
N ARG A 62 -2.83 8.25 -15.55
CA ARG A 62 -2.11 8.64 -14.33
C ARG A 62 -3.04 8.77 -13.13
N PHE A 63 -4.36 8.78 -13.34
CA PHE A 63 -5.36 9.05 -12.31
C PHE A 63 -5.89 7.75 -11.69
N CYS A 64 -4.98 6.85 -11.33
CA CYS A 64 -5.29 5.64 -10.57
C CYS A 64 -4.03 5.02 -9.96
N TYR A 65 -4.21 4.02 -9.11
CA TYR A 65 -3.13 3.38 -8.38
C TYR A 65 -2.21 2.48 -9.23
N GLU A 66 -2.54 2.13 -10.48
CA GLU A 66 -1.88 1.03 -11.22
C GLU A 66 -0.34 1.17 -11.32
N ARG A 67 0.16 2.40 -11.47
CA ARG A 67 1.62 2.65 -11.52
C ARG A 67 2.29 2.46 -10.16
N LEU A 68 1.63 2.91 -9.09
CA LEU A 68 2.12 2.73 -7.72
C LEU A 68 2.02 1.26 -7.31
N GLU A 69 0.94 0.57 -7.71
CA GLU A 69 0.75 -0.87 -7.54
C GLU A 69 1.93 -1.63 -8.16
N TYR A 70 2.29 -1.32 -9.40
CA TYR A 70 3.42 -1.98 -10.07
C TYR A 70 4.73 -1.80 -9.30
N ILE A 71 5.06 -0.58 -8.88
CA ILE A 71 6.27 -0.29 -8.08
C ILE A 71 6.20 -1.05 -6.75
N GLY A 72 5.03 -1.02 -6.11
CA GLY A 72 4.71 -1.74 -4.89
C GLY A 72 4.99 -3.23 -4.95
N GLN A 73 4.52 -3.89 -6.01
CA GLN A 73 4.79 -5.31 -6.24
C GLN A 73 6.29 -5.60 -6.29
N LYS A 74 7.06 -4.80 -7.03
CA LYS A 74 8.51 -5.00 -7.15
C LYS A 74 9.26 -4.77 -5.85
N ILE A 75 8.91 -3.72 -5.10
CA ILE A 75 9.60 -3.44 -3.85
C ILE A 75 9.24 -4.45 -2.76
N GLN A 76 8.00 -4.97 -2.75
CA GLN A 76 7.59 -6.07 -1.87
C GLN A 76 8.40 -7.34 -2.14
N ASP A 77 8.55 -7.71 -3.42
CA ASP A 77 9.36 -8.87 -3.83
C ASP A 77 10.79 -8.77 -3.27
N LEU A 78 11.42 -7.61 -3.44
CA LEU A 78 12.78 -7.36 -3.00
C LEU A 78 12.92 -7.37 -1.47
N VAL A 79 12.04 -6.67 -0.76
CA VAL A 79 12.05 -6.56 0.70
C VAL A 79 11.83 -7.93 1.36
N MET A 80 10.91 -8.73 0.83
CA MET A 80 10.66 -10.08 1.33
C MET A 80 11.84 -11.01 1.06
N ALA A 81 12.44 -10.95 -0.13
CA ALA A 81 13.59 -11.78 -0.49
C ALA A 81 14.78 -11.49 0.43
N GLU A 82 15.08 -10.20 0.65
CA GLU A 82 16.12 -9.77 1.59
C GLU A 82 15.82 -10.26 3.01
N ARG A 83 14.58 -10.11 3.49
CA ARG A 83 14.18 -10.57 4.82
C ARG A 83 14.39 -12.07 5.02
N LEU A 84 13.98 -12.88 4.05
CA LEU A 84 14.16 -14.34 4.10
C LEU A 84 15.63 -14.73 4.06
N LEU A 85 16.43 -14.09 3.21
CA LEU A 85 17.87 -14.33 3.13
C LEU A 85 18.57 -14.02 4.45
N THR A 86 18.24 -12.89 5.09
CA THR A 86 18.83 -12.51 6.38
C THR A 86 18.40 -13.45 7.52
N LYS A 87 17.14 -13.92 7.50
CA LYS A 87 16.58 -14.78 8.57
C LYS A 87 17.00 -16.25 8.43
N HIS A 88 17.29 -16.68 7.21
CA HIS A 88 17.52 -18.08 6.86
C HIS A 88 18.73 -18.22 5.94
N LEU A 89 19.90 -17.77 6.40
CA LEU A 89 21.13 -17.69 5.60
C LEU A 89 21.55 -19.05 5.01
N ASP A 90 21.39 -20.13 5.78
CA ASP A 90 21.79 -21.49 5.38
C ASP A 90 20.64 -22.28 4.72
N ALA A 91 19.49 -21.65 4.46
CA ALA A 91 18.36 -22.35 3.88
C ALA A 91 18.57 -22.66 2.39
N PRO A 92 18.14 -23.84 1.92
CA PRO A 92 18.20 -24.18 0.50
C PRO A 92 17.45 -23.17 -0.38
N GLY A 93 18.01 -22.83 -1.54
CA GLY A 93 17.41 -21.85 -2.46
C GLY A 93 15.97 -22.18 -2.88
N LEU A 94 15.66 -23.47 -3.08
CA LEU A 94 14.29 -23.93 -3.38
C LEU A 94 13.32 -23.63 -2.24
N TRP A 95 13.75 -23.83 -0.99
CA TRP A 95 12.94 -23.53 0.19
C TRP A 95 12.68 -22.02 0.30
N LEU A 96 13.71 -21.19 0.10
CA LEU A 96 13.58 -19.72 0.08
C LEU A 96 12.60 -19.27 -0.99
N GLN A 97 12.68 -19.82 -2.21
CA GLN A 97 11.78 -19.50 -3.30
C GLN A 97 10.32 -19.88 -2.98
N GLN A 98 10.09 -21.08 -2.42
CA GLN A 98 8.76 -21.53 -2.02
C GLN A 98 8.19 -20.66 -0.90
N ARG A 99 9.01 -20.32 0.10
CA ARG A 99 8.62 -19.47 1.22
C ARG A 99 8.28 -18.05 0.76
N HIS A 100 9.12 -17.47 -0.09
CA HIS A 100 8.92 -16.16 -0.72
C HIS A 100 7.59 -16.11 -1.48
N ARG A 101 7.36 -17.08 -2.39
CA ARG A 101 6.09 -17.20 -3.12
C ARG A 101 4.90 -17.38 -2.18
N GLY A 102 5.01 -18.24 -1.17
CA GLY A 102 3.93 -18.50 -0.22
C GLY A 102 3.49 -17.26 0.56
N LEU A 103 4.44 -16.38 0.90
CA LEU A 103 4.18 -15.15 1.66
C LEU A 103 3.68 -14.01 0.78
N LEU A 104 4.22 -13.86 -0.43
CA LEU A 104 3.90 -12.75 -1.33
C LEU A 104 2.77 -12.99 -2.32
N MET A 105 2.33 -14.24 -2.52
CA MET A 105 1.14 -14.51 -3.31
C MET A 105 0.00 -13.63 -2.79
N ASN A 106 -0.50 -12.76 -3.68
CA ASN A 106 -1.48 -11.66 -3.56
C ASN A 106 -2.65 -11.82 -2.57
N LYS A 107 -2.86 -13.03 -2.04
CA LYS A 107 -3.87 -13.42 -1.07
C LYS A 107 -3.75 -12.69 0.27
N TYR A 108 -2.55 -12.34 0.72
CA TYR A 108 -2.36 -11.74 2.05
C TYR A 108 -2.36 -10.22 2.05
N CYS A 109 -1.80 -9.55 1.03
CA CYS A 109 -1.78 -8.08 0.97
C CYS A 109 -3.18 -7.49 1.20
N GLY A 110 -4.17 -7.80 0.35
CA GLY A 110 -5.52 -7.28 0.57
C GLY A 110 -6.16 -7.68 1.91
N ARG A 111 -5.72 -8.79 2.55
CA ARG A 111 -6.23 -9.21 3.87
C ARG A 111 -5.82 -8.23 4.96
N TYR A 112 -4.55 -7.80 4.98
CA TYR A 112 -4.05 -6.88 6.00
C TYR A 112 -4.67 -5.48 5.87
N LEU A 113 -4.82 -4.97 4.64
CA LEU A 113 -5.55 -3.73 4.38
C LEU A 113 -6.97 -3.76 4.94
N ARG A 114 -7.67 -4.90 4.75
CA ARG A 114 -9.03 -5.08 5.28
C ARG A 114 -9.05 -5.20 6.80
N ALA A 115 -8.07 -5.88 7.40
CA ALA A 115 -7.96 -6.01 8.85
C ALA A 115 -7.78 -4.64 9.54
N LYS A 116 -7.08 -3.70 8.89
CA LYS A 116 -6.93 -2.31 9.36
C LYS A 116 -8.06 -1.38 8.89
N LEU A 117 -9.14 -1.93 8.29
CA LEU A 117 -10.29 -1.20 7.74
C LEU A 117 -9.98 -0.16 6.64
N LEU A 118 -8.74 -0.11 6.14
CA LEU A 118 -8.30 0.88 5.16
C LEU A 118 -8.98 0.72 3.79
N HIS A 119 -9.44 -0.49 3.45
CA HIS A 119 -10.20 -0.74 2.22
C HIS A 119 -11.48 0.10 2.05
N ARG A 120 -12.02 0.69 3.12
CA ARG A 120 -13.22 1.54 3.07
C ARG A 120 -12.96 2.87 2.35
N TYR A 121 -11.71 3.27 2.22
CA TYR A 121 -11.33 4.54 1.61
C TYR A 121 -11.07 4.45 0.10
N ILE A 122 -11.28 3.28 -0.51
CA ILE A 122 -11.08 3.08 -1.95
C ILE A 122 -12.16 3.85 -2.72
N ILE A 123 -11.71 4.67 -3.66
CA ILE A 123 -12.57 5.51 -4.50
C ILE A 123 -12.90 4.73 -5.77
N TYR A 124 -14.13 4.27 -5.88
CA TYR A 124 -14.68 3.62 -7.07
C TYR A 124 -15.49 4.61 -7.92
N ASP A 125 -15.78 4.21 -9.15
CA ASP A 125 -16.87 4.84 -9.89
C ASP A 125 -18.20 4.48 -9.22
N GLU A 126 -19.12 5.44 -9.14
CA GLU A 126 -20.39 5.28 -8.42
C GLU A 126 -21.20 4.10 -8.96
N LYS A 127 -21.12 3.85 -10.28
CA LYS A 127 -21.88 2.77 -10.93
C LYS A 127 -21.42 1.38 -10.54
N ILE A 128 -20.20 1.25 -10.00
CA ILE A 128 -19.60 -0.06 -9.69
C ILE A 128 -19.28 -0.25 -8.20
N GLN A 129 -19.42 0.80 -7.39
CA GLN A 129 -19.05 0.78 -5.98
C GLN A 129 -19.72 -0.39 -5.24
N ASP A 130 -21.05 -0.52 -5.32
CA ASP A 130 -21.82 -1.60 -4.72
C ASP A 130 -21.33 -2.99 -5.14
N THR A 131 -20.87 -3.11 -6.38
CA THR A 131 -20.37 -4.38 -6.90
C THR A 131 -19.06 -4.77 -6.22
N TYR A 132 -18.17 -3.82 -5.94
CA TYR A 132 -16.91 -4.08 -5.24
C TYR A 132 -17.13 -4.29 -3.74
N GLU A 133 -18.11 -3.62 -3.13
CA GLU A 133 -18.42 -3.80 -1.71
C GLU A 133 -19.01 -5.20 -1.44
N ASN A 134 -19.96 -5.62 -2.28
CA ASN A 134 -20.71 -6.86 -2.10
C ASN A 134 -20.05 -8.10 -2.72
N ASN A 135 -19.17 -7.96 -3.73
CA ASN A 135 -18.53 -9.09 -4.38
C ASN A 135 -17.05 -9.26 -3.97
N ARG A 136 -16.79 -10.25 -3.11
CA ARG A 136 -15.44 -10.60 -2.64
C ARG A 136 -14.43 -10.84 -3.77
N ARG A 137 -14.85 -11.42 -4.91
CA ARG A 137 -13.97 -11.72 -6.04
C ARG A 137 -13.45 -10.46 -6.73
N LYS A 138 -14.22 -9.37 -6.71
CA LYS A 138 -13.80 -8.06 -7.24
C LYS A 138 -13.10 -7.21 -6.19
N ARG A 139 -13.61 -7.25 -4.95
CA ARG A 139 -13.03 -6.53 -3.81
C ARG A 139 -11.60 -6.92 -3.53
N ASN A 140 -11.32 -8.22 -3.47
CA ASN A 140 -10.03 -8.72 -3.00
C ASN A 140 -8.87 -8.25 -3.90
N PRO A 141 -8.94 -8.35 -5.24
CA PRO A 141 -7.95 -7.74 -6.13
C PRO A 141 -7.74 -6.25 -5.88
N ALA A 142 -8.81 -5.46 -5.80
CA ALA A 142 -8.69 -4.02 -5.55
C ALA A 142 -7.99 -3.71 -4.22
N THR A 143 -8.34 -4.42 -3.15
CA THR A 143 -7.66 -4.23 -1.85
C THR A 143 -6.20 -4.64 -1.87
N THR A 144 -5.83 -5.67 -2.64
CA THR A 144 -4.42 -6.05 -2.82
C THR A 144 -3.67 -4.97 -3.60
N ALA A 145 -4.27 -4.46 -4.67
CA ALA A 145 -3.68 -3.41 -5.51
C ALA A 145 -3.44 -2.11 -4.71
N VAL A 146 -4.41 -1.69 -3.89
CA VAL A 146 -4.25 -0.51 -3.02
C VAL A 146 -3.13 -0.72 -2.01
N GLN A 147 -3.03 -1.88 -1.38
CA GLN A 147 -1.92 -2.13 -0.44
C GLN A 147 -0.55 -2.15 -1.14
N GLN A 148 -0.48 -2.72 -2.34
CA GLN A 148 0.73 -2.63 -3.16
C GLN A 148 1.04 -1.18 -3.50
N ALA A 149 0.05 -0.39 -3.90
CA ALA A 149 0.23 1.02 -4.20
C ALA A 149 0.73 1.82 -2.98
N LEU A 150 0.26 1.52 -1.77
CA LEU A 150 0.77 2.14 -0.54
C LEU A 150 2.27 1.84 -0.33
N HIS A 151 2.71 0.60 -0.56
CA HIS A 151 4.13 0.27 -0.51
C HIS A 151 4.94 0.94 -1.62
N GLY A 152 4.36 1.07 -2.82
CA GLY A 152 4.97 1.80 -3.93
C GLY A 152 5.15 3.28 -3.61
N LEU A 153 4.14 3.92 -3.03
CA LEU A 153 4.22 5.31 -2.57
C LEU A 153 5.25 5.49 -1.47
N SER A 154 5.20 4.64 -0.44
CA SER A 154 6.16 4.62 0.66
C SER A 154 7.61 4.55 0.15
N TYR A 155 7.87 3.70 -0.85
CA TYR A 155 9.17 3.62 -1.49
C TYR A 155 9.59 4.92 -2.17
N LEU A 156 8.68 5.57 -2.91
CA LEU A 156 9.00 6.82 -3.62
C LEU A 156 9.27 7.99 -2.66
N VAL A 157 8.54 8.05 -1.55
CA VAL A 157 8.55 9.20 -0.63
C VAL A 157 9.61 9.05 0.45
N TYR A 158 9.76 7.85 1.01
CA TYR A 158 10.62 7.56 2.18
C TYR A 158 11.62 6.41 1.95
N GLY A 159 11.61 5.77 0.78
CA GLY A 159 12.55 4.72 0.42
C GLY A 159 12.24 3.34 1.03
N LYS A 160 13.15 2.38 0.77
CA LYS A 160 12.99 0.97 1.17
C LYS A 160 12.77 0.79 2.68
N ARG A 161 13.31 1.67 3.52
CA ARG A 161 13.16 1.59 4.98
C ARG A 161 11.70 1.68 5.42
N ASP A 162 10.94 2.61 4.86
CA ASP A 162 9.54 2.79 5.20
C ASP A 162 8.67 1.64 4.65
N VAL A 163 9.05 1.06 3.50
CA VAL A 163 8.38 -0.14 3.00
C VAL A 163 8.51 -1.30 4.00
N ARG A 164 9.68 -1.49 4.62
CA ARG A 164 9.86 -2.51 5.66
C ARG A 164 8.99 -2.22 6.89
N ARG A 165 8.93 -0.96 7.33
CA ARG A 165 8.05 -0.53 8.44
C ARG A 165 6.60 -0.87 8.12
N LEU A 166 6.10 -0.47 6.96
CA LEU A 166 4.72 -0.78 6.55
C LEU A 166 4.48 -2.29 6.48
N MET A 167 5.34 -3.04 5.77
CA MET A 167 5.14 -4.48 5.58
C MET A 167 5.18 -5.25 6.90
N PHE A 168 6.21 -5.03 7.74
CA PHE A 168 6.49 -5.89 8.88
C PHE A 168 6.01 -5.35 10.23
N GLU A 169 6.00 -4.03 10.43
CA GLU A 169 5.60 -3.42 11.71
C GLU A 169 4.14 -2.99 11.71
N PHE A 170 3.62 -2.51 10.57
CA PHE A 170 2.23 -2.05 10.48
C PHE A 170 1.27 -3.15 10.02
N PHE A 171 1.62 -3.85 8.94
CA PHE A 171 0.79 -4.91 8.35
C PHE A 171 1.14 -6.31 8.83
N ASP A 172 2.17 -6.47 9.68
CA ASP A 172 2.56 -7.74 10.30
C ASP A 172 2.80 -8.88 9.30
N PHE A 173 3.42 -8.58 8.15
CA PHE A 173 3.84 -9.61 7.20
C PHE A 173 4.79 -10.56 7.94
N GLU A 174 4.58 -11.88 7.80
CA GLU A 174 5.25 -12.96 8.54
C GLU A 174 4.72 -13.34 9.93
N GLN A 175 3.74 -12.65 10.53
CA GLN A 175 3.08 -13.23 11.71
C GLN A 175 2.24 -14.45 11.28
N ILE A 176 2.85 -15.64 11.38
CA ILE A 176 2.14 -16.89 11.57
C ILE A 176 1.44 -16.71 12.91
N GLN A 177 0.16 -16.35 12.92
CA GLN A 177 -0.60 -16.29 14.17
C GLN A 177 -0.32 -17.57 14.98
N PRO A 178 0.15 -17.51 16.24
CA PRO A 178 -0.44 -18.43 17.19
C PRO A 178 -1.93 -18.06 17.21
N LYS A 179 -2.79 -19.02 16.88
CA LYS A 179 -4.22 -18.88 17.20
C LYS A 179 -4.29 -18.47 18.67
N GLU A 180 -5.12 -17.49 18.99
CA GLU A 180 -5.54 -17.31 20.38
C GLU A 180 -6.03 -18.66 20.88
N VAL A 181 -5.38 -19.18 21.92
CA VAL A 181 -5.92 -20.29 22.70
C VAL A 181 -7.07 -19.67 23.46
N ALA A 182 -8.27 -19.79 22.90
CA ALA A 182 -9.52 -19.66 23.64
C ALA A 182 -9.78 -20.94 24.44
#